data_AF-A0A5K1K399-F1
#
_entry.id   AF-A0A5K1K399-F1
#
_cell.length_a   1.000
_cell.length_b   1.000
_cell.length_c   1.000
_cell.angle_alpha   90.00
_cell.angle_beta   90.00
_cell.angle_gamma   90.00
#
_symmetry.space_group_name_H-M   'P 1'
#
loop_
_entity.id
_entity.type
_entity.pdbx_description
1 polymer ?
#
loop_
_entity_poly.entity_id
_entity_poly.type
_entity_poly.pdbx_seq_one_letter_code
_entity_poly.pdbx_strand_id
1 'polypeptide(L)'
;MLGLTSRAANAHRSFWSKETILTALPFLPRRFLQPRARRFQPLAQRTTTPLLVSVLSVLQLLTSGPNALTVEVVRNVSREYADFLHQTVDDLENDPAVRAAFVREWGMQGWIEEKLCLAWEAALVDAGMLENWVIVVCKAE
;
A
#
# COMPACT_ATOMS: atom_id res chain seq x y z
N MET A 1 -8.73 6.31 11.70
CA MET A 1 -7.75 5.24 11.45
C MET A 1 -7.04 5.52 10.14
N LEU A 2 -5.71 5.44 10.13
CA LEU A 2 -4.84 5.70 8.98
C LEU A 2 -4.02 4.44 8.70
N GLY A 3 -3.96 4.02 7.44
CA GLY A 3 -3.04 2.98 6.97
C GLY A 3 -1.80 3.62 6.36
N LEU A 4 -0.62 3.11 6.69
CA LEU A 4 0.66 3.64 6.23
C LEU A 4 1.60 2.51 5.84
N THR A 5 1.96 2.46 4.56
CA THR A 5 3.08 1.65 4.08
C THR A 5 4.35 2.50 4.06
N SER A 6 5.40 2.04 4.74
CA SER A 6 6.71 2.71 4.77
C SER A 6 7.83 1.72 4.49
N ARG A 7 9.02 2.22 4.14
CA ARG A 7 10.24 1.38 4.18
C ARG A 7 10.57 1.05 5.61
N ALA A 8 11.11 -0.14 5.84
CA ALA A 8 11.61 -0.52 7.15
C ALA A 8 12.68 0.48 7.64
N ALA A 9 12.64 0.84 8.93
CA ALA A 9 13.45 1.91 9.53
C ALA A 9 14.97 1.69 9.36
N ASN A 10 15.41 0.45 9.16
CA ASN A 10 16.82 0.10 8.96
C ASN A 10 17.32 0.37 7.53
N ALA A 11 16.45 0.82 6.62
CA ALA A 11 16.80 1.12 5.23
C ALA A 11 17.21 2.60 5.06
N HIS A 12 18.35 3.00 5.62
CA HIS A 12 19.01 4.27 5.25
C HIS A 12 19.54 4.19 3.82
N ARG A 13 18.76 4.65 2.83
CA ARG A 13 19.16 4.45 1.44
C ARG A 13 18.84 5.66 0.56
N SER A 14 19.86 6.04 -0.23
CA SER A 14 19.76 7.06 -1.27
C SER A 14 18.53 6.84 -2.16
N PHE A 15 17.96 7.94 -2.69
CA PHE A 15 16.85 7.88 -3.63
C PHE A 15 17.13 6.97 -4.86
N TRP A 16 18.40 6.87 -5.24
CA TRP A 16 18.84 6.05 -6.37
C TRP A 16 19.36 4.67 -5.96
N SER A 17 19.17 4.27 -4.70
CA SER A 17 19.54 2.91 -4.28
C SER A 17 18.66 1.88 -4.98
N LYS A 18 19.22 0.68 -5.19
CA LYS A 18 18.48 -0.43 -5.81
C LYS A 18 17.24 -0.78 -5.00
N GLU A 19 17.33 -0.74 -3.68
CA GLU A 19 16.23 -1.10 -2.78
C GLU A 19 15.16 -0.02 -2.75
N THR A 20 15.54 1.26 -2.89
CA THR A 20 14.59 2.36 -3.09
C THR A 20 13.78 2.14 -4.36
N ILE A 21 14.44 1.77 -5.46
CA ILE A 21 13.78 1.49 -6.74
C ILE A 21 12.87 0.27 -6.60
N LEU A 22 13.37 -0.84 -6.07
CA LEU A 22 12.61 -2.09 -5.91
C LEU A 22 11.35 -1.89 -5.07
N THR A 23 11.45 -1.12 -3.99
CA THR A 23 10.32 -0.85 -3.09
C THR A 23 9.29 0.10 -3.71
N ALA A 24 9.69 0.98 -4.63
CA ALA A 24 8.78 1.95 -5.25
C ALA A 24 7.89 1.36 -6.35
N LEU A 25 8.29 0.25 -6.99
CA LEU A 25 7.62 -0.31 -8.16
C LEU A 25 6.12 -0.62 -7.94
N PRO A 26 5.69 -1.26 -6.84
CA PRO A 26 4.27 -1.58 -6.63
C PRO A 26 3.39 -0.33 -6.47
N PHE A 27 3.98 0.82 -6.16
CA PHE A 27 3.28 2.09 -5.91
C PHE A 27 3.34 3.05 -7.10
N LEU A 28 3.96 2.66 -8.21
CA LEU A 28 3.87 3.43 -9.45
C LEU A 28 2.41 3.46 -9.95
N PRO A 29 1.99 4.56 -10.62
CA PRO A 29 0.64 4.66 -11.14
C PRO A 29 0.28 3.48 -12.04
N ARG A 30 -0.78 2.75 -11.67
CA ARG A 30 -1.32 1.67 -12.48
C ARG A 30 -1.83 2.22 -13.81
N ARG A 31 -1.46 1.59 -14.91
CA ARG A 31 -1.88 2.05 -16.25
C ARG A 31 -3.38 1.86 -16.45
N PHE A 32 -3.94 0.79 -15.88
CA PHE A 32 -5.38 0.50 -15.98
C PHE A 32 -6.27 1.42 -15.12
N LEU A 33 -5.73 2.06 -14.08
CA LEU A 33 -6.46 3.03 -13.24
C LEU A 33 -6.49 4.45 -13.85
N GLN A 34 -5.91 4.66 -15.03
CA GLN A 34 -5.91 5.98 -15.66
C GLN A 34 -7.33 6.42 -16.07
N PRO A 35 -7.67 7.73 -16.00
CA PRO A 35 -9.06 8.21 -16.02
C PRO A 35 -9.85 8.05 -17.32
N ARG A 36 -9.36 7.27 -18.30
CA ARG A 36 -10.05 7.10 -19.60
C ARG A 36 -11.36 6.31 -19.51
N ALA A 37 -11.68 5.69 -18.38
CA ALA A 37 -12.91 4.93 -18.18
C ALA A 37 -13.67 5.36 -16.91
N ARG A 38 -14.17 6.60 -16.87
CA ARG A 38 -15.15 7.01 -15.85
C ARG A 38 -16.47 6.29 -16.07
N ARG A 39 -16.79 5.25 -15.30
CA ARG A 39 -18.18 4.93 -14.91
C ARG A 39 -18.38 4.25 -13.55
N PHE A 40 -17.37 3.69 -12.88
CA PHE A 40 -17.60 3.01 -11.60
C PHE A 40 -16.57 3.40 -10.54
N GLN A 41 -17.01 3.30 -9.29
CA GLN A 41 -16.39 3.84 -8.08
C GLN A 41 -14.88 3.55 -8.03
N PRO A 42 -14.06 4.47 -7.47
CA PRO A 42 -12.66 4.17 -7.23
C PRO A 42 -12.59 3.03 -6.21
N LEU A 43 -12.23 1.83 -6.68
CA LEU A 43 -11.58 0.83 -5.82
C LEU A 43 -10.47 1.58 -5.09
N ALA A 44 -10.65 1.73 -3.78
CA ALA A 44 -9.79 2.43 -2.82
C ALA A 44 -8.64 3.20 -3.48
N GLN A 45 -8.84 4.50 -3.72
CA GLN A 45 -7.79 5.40 -4.17
C GLN A 45 -6.56 5.16 -3.27
N ARG A 46 -5.53 4.47 -3.78
CA ARG A 46 -4.30 4.17 -3.02
C ARG A 46 -3.69 5.52 -2.65
N THR A 47 -3.87 5.95 -1.41
CA THR A 47 -3.34 7.20 -0.85
C THR A 47 -1.92 7.03 -0.33
N THR A 48 -1.24 5.93 -0.69
CA THR A 48 0.11 5.61 -0.21
C THR A 48 1.06 6.70 -0.69
N THR A 49 1.32 7.63 0.23
CA THR A 49 2.36 8.65 0.12
C THR A 49 3.69 7.98 -0.22
N PRO A 50 4.57 8.65 -0.99
CA PRO A 50 5.84 8.08 -1.38
C PRO A 50 6.56 7.52 -0.15
N LEU A 51 7.15 6.34 -0.30
CA LEU A 51 7.89 5.52 0.68
C LEU A 51 9.10 6.21 1.36
N LEU A 52 9.10 7.53 1.38
CA LEU A 52 10.09 8.45 1.93
C LEU A 52 9.74 8.89 3.35
N VAL A 53 8.51 8.64 3.81
CA VAL A 53 8.05 9.06 5.13
C VAL A 53 8.10 7.87 6.10
N SER A 54 8.75 8.07 7.25
CA SER A 54 8.76 7.08 8.33
C SER A 54 7.51 7.22 9.20
N VAL A 55 7.11 6.14 9.87
CA VAL A 55 6.02 6.17 10.86
C VAL A 55 6.26 7.25 11.91
N LEU A 56 7.50 7.41 12.39
CA LEU A 56 7.85 8.42 13.37
C LEU A 56 7.56 9.84 12.86
N SER A 57 7.91 10.12 11.60
CA SER A 57 7.63 11.40 10.96
C SER A 57 6.13 11.66 10.85
N VAL A 58 5.33 10.62 10.55
CA VAL A 58 3.85 10.74 10.53
C VAL A 58 3.30 11.00 11.93
N LEU A 59 3.76 10.27 12.95
CA LEU A 59 3.33 10.49 14.32
C LEU A 59 3.66 11.90 14.79
N GLN A 60 4.88 12.37 14.54
CA GLN A 60 5.27 13.75 14.84
C GLN A 60 4.36 14.75 14.15
N LEU A 61 4.00 14.54 12.88
CA LEU A 61 3.09 15.42 12.16
C LEU A 61 1.69 15.45 12.79
N LEU A 62 1.17 14.29 13.22
CA LEU A 62 -0.17 14.17 13.79
C LEU A 62 -0.26 14.76 15.21
N THR A 63 0.80 14.64 16.00
CA THR A 63 0.82 15.08 17.40
C THR A 63 1.38 16.50 17.58
N SER A 64 1.83 17.16 16.51
CA SER A 64 2.41 18.51 16.59
C SER A 64 1.46 19.58 16.08
N GLY A 65 1.51 20.76 16.68
CA GLY A 65 0.78 21.94 16.22
C GLY A 65 -0.48 22.27 17.04
N PRO A 66 -1.22 23.32 16.64
CA PRO A 66 -2.31 23.89 17.43
C PRO A 66 -3.56 23.00 17.53
N ASN A 67 -3.71 22.02 16.65
CA ASN A 67 -4.79 21.02 16.65
C ASN A 67 -4.20 19.60 16.76
N ALA A 68 -3.25 19.42 17.67
CA ALA A 68 -2.60 18.13 17.87
C ALA A 68 -3.63 17.02 18.14
N LEU A 69 -3.47 15.89 17.47
CA LEU A 69 -4.26 14.70 17.71
C LEU A 69 -3.60 13.83 18.77
N THR A 70 -4.42 13.13 19.56
CA THR A 70 -3.93 12.11 20.48
C THR A 70 -3.84 10.78 19.74
N VAL A 71 -2.67 10.14 19.82
CA VAL A 71 -2.45 8.82 19.22
C VAL A 71 -2.90 7.76 20.21
N GLU A 72 -3.91 6.98 19.85
CA GLU A 72 -4.44 5.90 20.69
C GLU A 72 -3.69 4.59 20.44
N VAL A 73 -3.44 4.28 19.17
CA VAL A 73 -2.85 3.00 18.75
C VAL A 73 -1.90 3.22 17.60
N VAL A 74 -0.71 2.62 17.69
CA VAL A 74 0.23 2.44 16.59
C VAL A 74 0.55 0.96 16.52
N ARG A 75 0.11 0.30 15.45
CA ARG A 75 0.28 -1.15 15.29
C ARG A 75 0.96 -1.46 13.97
N ASN A 76 2.04 -2.22 14.02
CA ASN A 76 2.58 -2.87 12.85
C ASN A 76 1.64 -4.00 12.44
N VAL A 77 1.16 -3.98 11.20
CA VAL A 77 0.26 -4.99 10.62
C VAL A 77 0.87 -5.62 9.38
N SER A 78 2.20 -5.62 9.28
CA SER A 78 2.91 -6.11 8.10
C SER A 78 2.55 -7.56 7.78
N ARG A 79 2.43 -8.42 8.80
CA ARG A 79 2.12 -9.83 8.60
C ARG A 79 0.71 -10.03 8.07
N GLU A 80 -0.29 -9.46 8.75
CA GLU A 80 -1.68 -9.53 8.33
C GLU A 80 -1.88 -8.92 6.93
N TYR A 81 -1.10 -7.89 6.62
CA TYR A 81 -1.11 -7.27 5.30
C TYR A 81 -0.50 -8.16 4.22
N ALA A 82 0.64 -8.81 4.50
CA ALA A 82 1.23 -9.77 3.57
C ALA A 82 0.29 -10.95 3.31
N ASP A 83 -0.32 -11.51 4.36
CA ASP A 83 -1.30 -12.59 4.25
C ASP A 83 -2.50 -12.16 3.38
N PHE A 84 -3.02 -10.95 3.58
CA PHE A 84 -4.08 -10.37 2.75
C PHE A 84 -3.67 -10.22 1.28
N LEU A 85 -2.46 -9.74 1.00
CA LEU A 85 -1.95 -9.58 -0.36
C LEU A 85 -1.78 -10.94 -1.06
N HIS A 86 -1.23 -11.94 -0.36
CA HIS A 86 -1.11 -13.30 -0.89
C HIS A 86 -2.47 -13.91 -1.21
N GLN A 87 -3.45 -13.78 -0.31
CA GLN A 87 -4.80 -14.25 -0.58
C GLN A 87 -5.42 -13.55 -1.79
N THR A 88 -5.22 -12.24 -1.92
CA THR A 88 -5.75 -11.48 -3.06
C THR A 88 -5.11 -11.93 -4.38
N VAL A 89 -3.81 -12.25 -4.39
CA VAL A 89 -3.14 -12.81 -5.56
C VAL A 89 -3.69 -14.20 -5.88
N ASP A 90 -3.87 -15.05 -4.87
CA ASP A 90 -4.44 -16.39 -5.02
C ASP A 90 -5.85 -16.33 -5.63
N ASP A 91 -6.72 -15.44 -5.12
CA ASP A 91 -8.06 -15.22 -5.66
C ASP A 91 -8.01 -14.75 -7.13
N LEU A 92 -7.10 -13.84 -7.49
CA LEU A 92 -6.92 -13.37 -8.87
C LEU A 92 -6.39 -14.45 -9.82
N GLU A 93 -5.65 -15.44 -9.33
CA GLU A 93 -5.08 -16.52 -10.13
C GLU A 93 -6.03 -17.70 -10.27
N ASN A 94 -6.57 -18.14 -9.14
CA ASN A 94 -7.16 -19.45 -8.96
C ASN A 94 -8.69 -19.41 -8.86
N ASP A 95 -9.32 -18.28 -8.49
CA ASP A 95 -10.77 -18.12 -8.57
C ASP A 95 -11.18 -17.63 -9.99
N PRO A 96 -11.83 -18.47 -10.81
CA PRO A 96 -12.21 -18.09 -12.16
C PRO A 96 -13.25 -16.97 -12.20
N ALA A 97 -14.12 -16.86 -11.18
CA ALA A 97 -15.16 -15.84 -11.11
C ALA A 97 -14.55 -14.47 -10.77
N VAL A 98 -13.63 -14.41 -9.80
CA VAL A 98 -12.88 -13.19 -9.46
C VAL A 98 -12.05 -12.74 -10.66
N ARG A 99 -11.28 -13.64 -11.27
CA ARG A 99 -10.49 -13.33 -12.46
C ARG A 99 -11.36 -12.83 -13.62
N ALA A 100 -12.46 -13.51 -13.93
CA ALA A 100 -13.35 -13.11 -15.02
C ALA A 100 -14.01 -11.75 -14.75
N ALA A 101 -14.40 -11.47 -13.50
CA ALA A 101 -14.94 -10.18 -13.11
C ALA A 101 -13.90 -9.06 -13.29
N PHE A 102 -12.66 -9.27 -12.82
CA PHE A 102 -11.58 -8.30 -12.93
C PHE A 102 -11.21 -8.04 -14.40
N VAL A 103 -11.01 -9.09 -15.20
CA VAL A 103 -10.66 -8.97 -16.63
C VAL A 103 -11.78 -8.29 -17.42
N ARG A 104 -13.05 -8.53 -17.07
CA ARG A 104 -14.18 -7.84 -17.70
C ARG A 104 -14.16 -6.33 -17.42
N GLU A 105 -13.73 -5.93 -16.22
CA GLU A 105 -13.71 -4.54 -15.79
C GLU A 105 -12.45 -3.78 -16.27
N TRP A 106 -11.27 -4.39 -16.12
CA TRP A 106 -9.97 -3.73 -16.31
C TRP A 106 -9.13 -4.30 -17.46
N GLY A 107 -9.63 -5.35 -18.11
CA GLY A 107 -8.93 -6.05 -19.19
C GLY A 107 -7.84 -7.00 -18.71
N MET A 108 -7.37 -7.85 -19.64
CA MET A 108 -6.31 -8.82 -19.38
C MET A 108 -5.01 -8.15 -18.92
N GLN A 109 -4.66 -6.99 -19.50
CA GLN A 109 -3.45 -6.25 -19.14
C GLN A 109 -3.53 -5.67 -17.73
N GLY A 110 -4.70 -5.14 -17.33
CA GLY A 110 -4.90 -4.65 -15.97
C GLY A 110 -4.80 -5.78 -14.94
N TRP A 111 -5.35 -6.96 -15.27
CA TRP A 111 -5.21 -8.15 -14.42
C TRP A 111 -3.75 -8.58 -14.23
N ILE A 112 -2.96 -8.65 -15.32
CA ILE A 112 -1.53 -8.98 -15.24
C ILE A 112 -0.76 -7.97 -14.39
N GLU A 113 -1.00 -6.67 -14.63
CA GLU A 113 -0.32 -5.59 -13.91
C GLU A 113 -0.65 -5.63 -12.41
N GLU A 114 -1.93 -5.73 -12.04
CA GLU A 114 -2.33 -5.73 -10.64
C GLU A 114 -1.78 -6.95 -9.90
N LYS A 115 -1.91 -8.13 -10.50
CA LYS A 115 -1.39 -9.37 -9.95
C LYS A 115 0.11 -9.30 -9.68
N LEU A 116 0.89 -8.86 -10.66
CA LEU A 116 2.33 -8.70 -10.53
C LEU A 116 2.66 -7.77 -9.36
N CYS A 117 1.96 -6.65 -9.27
CA CYS A 117 2.30 -5.64 -8.28
C CYS A 117 1.86 -6.00 -6.86
N LEU A 118 0.73 -6.71 -6.70
CA LEU A 118 0.32 -7.26 -5.41
C LEU A 118 1.30 -8.33 -4.92
N ALA A 119 1.71 -9.26 -5.80
CA ALA A 119 2.71 -10.27 -5.48
C ALA A 119 4.07 -9.65 -5.13
N TRP A 120 4.46 -8.61 -5.86
CA TRP A 120 5.70 -7.86 -5.59
C TRP A 120 5.64 -7.15 -4.24
N GLU A 121 4.54 -6.49 -3.93
CA GLU A 121 4.35 -5.83 -2.64
C GLU A 121 4.40 -6.83 -1.48
N ALA A 122 3.69 -7.97 -1.60
CA ALA A 122 3.71 -9.03 -0.60
C ALA A 122 5.14 -9.52 -0.33
N ALA A 123 5.90 -9.80 -1.40
CA ALA A 123 7.28 -10.24 -1.29
C ALA A 123 8.20 -9.21 -0.61
N LEU A 124 7.98 -7.91 -0.85
CA LEU A 124 8.75 -6.86 -0.19
C LEU A 124 8.43 -6.74 1.30
N VAL A 125 7.18 -6.99 1.69
CA VAL A 125 6.76 -7.03 3.10
C VAL A 125 7.36 -8.25 3.79
N ASP A 126 7.28 -9.43 3.17
CA ASP A 126 7.89 -10.68 3.67
C ASP A 126 9.42 -10.56 3.81
N ALA A 127 10.07 -9.87 2.88
CA ALA A 127 11.50 -9.61 2.92
C ALA A 127 11.89 -8.53 3.95
N GLY A 128 10.94 -7.94 4.68
CA GLY A 128 11.18 -6.86 5.64
C GLY A 128 11.70 -5.57 5.00
N MET A 129 11.46 -5.39 3.69
CA MET A 129 11.83 -4.17 2.96
C MET A 129 10.74 -3.10 3.05
N LEU A 130 9.49 -3.55 3.18
CA LEU A 130 8.32 -2.72 3.46
C LEU A 130 7.71 -3.10 4.80
N GLU A 131 7.10 -2.13 5.45
CA GLU A 131 6.29 -2.32 6.63
C GLU A 131 4.94 -1.64 6.43
N ASN A 132 3.88 -2.25 6.96
CA ASN A 132 2.55 -1.64 6.97
C ASN A 132 2.11 -1.36 8.41
N TRP A 133 1.53 -0.19 8.61
CA TRP A 133 1.19 0.34 9.92
C TRP A 133 -0.24 0.84 9.94
N VAL A 134 -0.91 0.60 11.07
CA VAL A 134 -2.22 1.18 11.39
C VAL A 134 -2.02 2.17 12.52
N ILE A 135 -2.48 3.41 12.31
CA ILE A 135 -2.44 4.48 13.28
C ILE A 135 -3.88 4.92 13.59
N VAL A 136 -4.28 4.83 14.85
CA VAL A 136 -5.57 5.34 15.35
C VAL A 136 -5.30 6.63 16.12
N VAL A 137 -6.01 7.68 15.72
CA VAL A 137 -5.91 9.01 16.31
C VAL A 137 -7.29 9.52 16.67
N CYS A 138 -7.36 10.26 17.76
CA CYS A 138 -8.55 10.98 18.20
C CYS A 138 -8.23 12.47 18.36
N LYS A 139 -9.28 13.30 18.34
CA LYS A 139 -9.15 14.72 18.61
C LYS A 139 -8.81 14.89 20.10
N ALA A 140 -7.82 15.71 20.41
CA ALA A 140 -7.56 16.11 21.79
C ALA A 140 -8.81 16.80 22.37
N GLU A 141 -9.18 16.42 23.61
CA GLU A 141 -10.28 17.06 24.36
C GLU A 141 -9.97 18.52 24.69
#